data_AF-A0A5K1BEG0-F1
#
_entry.id   AF-A0A5K1BEG0-F1
#
_cell.length_a   1.000
_cell.length_b   1.000
_cell.length_c   1.000
_cell.angle_alpha   90.00
_cell.angle_beta   90.00
_cell.angle_gamma   90.00
#
_symmetry.space_group_name_H-M   'P 1'
#
loop_
_entity.id
_entity.type
_entity.pdbx_description
1 polymer ?
#
loop_
_entity_poly.entity_id
_entity_poly.type
_entity_poly.pdbx_seq_one_letter_code
_entity_poly.pdbx_strand_id
1 'polypeptide(L)'
;MAAISAPSVPASSSVNGRTSDAPSARISSSISFRPRPSPSPSSFLGRPLNLKAPPSPVIRRVSPRDFAIRAIGSKPTILVAEKLGEAGLELLRSFANVDCSYNLTPEELCAKISLCDALIVRSGTKVTREVFEAARGRLKVVGRAGVGIDNVDLQAATESGCLVVNAPTANTVAAAEHGIALMAAMARNIAQADASMKA
;
A
#
# COMPACT_ATOMS: atom_id res chain seq x y z
N MET A 1 -32.06 -35.98 17.77
CA MET A 1 -31.29 -37.15 18.25
C MET A 1 -30.30 -37.47 17.12
N ALA A 2 -29.00 -37.21 17.19
CA ALA A 2 -28.08 -36.96 18.29
C ALA A 2 -27.06 -35.87 17.91
N ALA A 3 -26.57 -35.18 18.95
CA ALA A 3 -25.58 -34.11 18.89
C ALA A 3 -24.17 -34.67 18.65
N ILE A 4 -23.33 -33.92 17.92
CA ILE A 4 -21.91 -34.23 17.74
C ILE A 4 -21.14 -33.26 18.62
N SER A 5 -20.62 -33.80 19.72
CA SER A 5 -19.89 -33.10 20.78
C SER A 5 -18.44 -32.85 20.37
N ALA A 6 -17.95 -31.63 20.60
CA ALA A 6 -16.54 -31.28 20.47
C ALA A 6 -15.67 -31.99 21.54
N PRO A 7 -14.42 -32.37 21.24
CA PRO A 7 -13.51 -32.91 22.26
C PRO A 7 -12.77 -31.78 22.99
N SER A 8 -12.86 -31.83 24.31
CA SER A 8 -12.14 -31.06 25.31
C SER A 8 -10.65 -31.44 25.37
N VAL A 9 -9.77 -30.44 25.41
CA VAL A 9 -8.32 -30.61 25.62
C VAL A 9 -8.02 -30.63 27.14
N PRO A 10 -7.36 -31.66 27.69
CA PRO A 10 -6.89 -31.61 29.07
C PRO A 10 -5.47 -31.05 29.17
N ALA A 11 -5.22 -30.34 30.27
CA ALA A 11 -3.96 -29.74 30.66
C ALA A 11 -3.01 -30.74 31.36
N SER A 12 -1.71 -30.46 31.20
CA SER A 12 -0.56 -30.78 32.05
C SER A 12 -0.15 -32.24 32.28
N SER A 13 1.09 -32.56 31.90
CA SER A 13 2.01 -33.28 32.77
C SER A 13 3.48 -33.02 32.41
N SER A 14 4.27 -32.86 33.46
CA SER A 14 5.70 -32.58 33.54
C SER A 14 6.53 -33.80 33.13
N VAL A 15 7.58 -33.62 32.31
CA VAL A 15 8.75 -34.52 32.27
C VAL A 15 10.03 -33.70 32.12
N ASN A 16 10.87 -33.82 33.15
CA ASN A 16 12.25 -33.32 33.21
C ASN A 16 13.19 -34.10 32.30
N GLY A 17 14.19 -33.39 31.75
CA GLY A 17 15.53 -33.94 31.56
C GLY A 17 16.08 -33.87 30.14
N ARG A 18 16.98 -32.90 29.89
CA ARG A 18 18.37 -33.13 29.46
C ARG A 18 19.12 -31.82 29.21
N THR A 19 20.14 -31.64 30.03
CA THR A 19 21.44 -30.98 29.80
C THR A 19 21.78 -30.59 28.35
N SER A 20 22.06 -29.31 28.13
CA SER A 20 23.23 -28.91 27.33
C SER A 20 23.67 -27.50 27.75
N ASP A 21 24.96 -27.39 28.02
CA ASP A 21 25.67 -26.24 28.55
C ASP A 21 25.65 -25.04 27.58
N ALA A 22 25.38 -23.86 28.13
CA ALA A 22 25.76 -22.58 27.53
C ALA A 22 26.22 -21.62 28.65
N PRO A 23 27.38 -20.95 28.50
CA PRO A 23 28.02 -20.24 29.61
C PRO A 23 27.29 -18.92 29.93
N SER A 24 26.87 -18.78 31.18
CA SER A 24 26.36 -17.52 31.74
C SER A 24 27.49 -16.52 31.96
N ALA A 25 27.61 -15.54 31.07
CA ALA A 25 28.42 -14.34 31.29
C ALA A 25 27.64 -13.37 32.19
N ARG A 26 28.08 -13.27 33.46
CA ARG A 26 27.66 -12.21 34.38
C ARG A 26 28.22 -10.87 33.89
N ILE A 27 27.36 -10.00 33.37
CA ILE A 27 27.69 -8.58 33.19
C ILE A 27 27.10 -7.82 34.38
N SER A 28 27.93 -7.64 35.40
CA SER A 28 27.72 -6.63 36.44
C SER A 28 27.96 -5.26 35.80
N SER A 29 26.89 -4.51 35.57
CA SER A 29 26.98 -3.07 35.33
C SER A 29 25.87 -2.38 36.10
N SER A 30 26.25 -1.76 37.21
CA SER A 30 25.42 -0.90 38.04
C SER A 30 25.10 0.39 37.27
N ILE A 31 24.11 0.33 36.38
CA ILE A 31 23.49 1.53 35.82
C ILE A 31 22.70 2.20 36.95
N SER A 32 23.32 3.22 37.56
CA SER A 32 22.65 4.13 38.49
C SER A 32 21.61 4.94 37.72
N PHE A 33 20.36 4.49 37.77
CA PHE A 33 19.21 5.21 37.23
C PHE A 33 18.92 6.41 38.16
N ARG A 34 19.50 7.58 37.87
CA ARG A 34 19.09 8.83 38.51
C ARG A 34 17.81 9.31 37.82
N PRO A 35 16.67 9.40 38.52
CA PRO A 35 15.47 10.01 37.96
C PRO A 35 15.77 11.49 37.67
N ARG A 36 15.51 11.95 36.44
CA ARG A 36 15.55 13.38 36.12
C ARG A 36 14.50 14.09 36.99
N PRO A 37 14.82 15.23 37.61
CA PRO A 37 13.82 16.02 38.31
C PRO A 37 12.72 16.41 37.32
N SER A 38 11.46 16.20 37.72
CA SER A 38 10.30 16.65 36.96
C SER A 38 10.32 18.18 36.88
N PRO A 39 10.03 18.77 35.71
CA PRO A 39 9.94 20.21 35.59
C PRO A 39 8.80 20.73 36.47
N SER A 40 9.09 21.75 37.29
CA SER A 40 8.11 22.39 38.16
C SER A 40 7.03 23.10 37.31
N PRO A 41 5.76 23.14 37.78
CA PRO A 41 4.64 23.69 37.01
C PRO A 41 4.81 25.18 36.65
N SER A 42 5.69 25.89 37.36
CA SER A 42 5.98 27.32 37.13
C SER A 42 6.91 27.60 35.95
N SER A 43 7.57 26.59 35.37
CA SER A 43 8.46 26.76 34.21
C SER A 43 7.76 26.77 32.84
N PHE A 44 6.45 26.47 32.82
CA PHE A 44 5.65 26.37 31.60
C PHE A 44 4.86 27.64 31.24
N LEU A 45 4.69 28.58 32.17
CA LEU A 45 3.74 29.68 32.03
C LEU A 45 4.36 31.01 31.55
N GLY A 46 5.28 30.97 30.58
CA GLY A 46 5.89 32.21 30.09
C GLY A 46 6.77 32.14 28.85
N ARG A 47 6.91 30.98 28.20
CA ARG A 47 7.62 30.91 26.92
C ARG A 47 6.61 30.93 25.78
N PRO A 48 6.61 31.97 24.91
CA PRO A 48 5.87 31.88 23.66
C PRO A 48 6.49 30.73 22.86
N LEU A 49 5.72 29.67 22.62
CA LEU A 49 6.10 28.61 21.68
C LEU A 49 6.12 29.25 20.29
N ASN A 50 7.31 29.66 19.84
CA ASN A 50 7.54 30.08 18.47
C ASN A 50 7.56 28.83 17.58
N LEU A 51 6.37 28.27 17.35
CA LEU A 51 6.13 27.26 16.32
C LEU A 51 6.23 27.94 14.96
N LYS A 52 7.46 28.14 14.49
CA LYS A 52 7.69 28.36 13.06
C LYS A 52 7.28 27.06 12.37
N ALA A 53 6.07 27.04 11.80
CA ALA A 53 5.61 25.90 11.02
C ALA A 53 6.68 25.55 9.98
N PRO A 54 7.02 24.26 9.77
CA PRO A 54 7.87 23.89 8.66
C PRO A 54 7.22 24.45 7.38
N PRO A 55 8.00 25.02 6.44
CA PRO A 55 7.44 25.49 5.20
C PRO A 55 6.67 24.31 4.58
N SER A 56 5.38 24.50 4.33
CA SER A 56 4.60 23.52 3.57
C SER A 56 5.35 23.26 2.27
N PRO A 57 5.46 22.01 1.81
CA PRO A 57 6.06 21.75 0.51
C PRO A 57 5.26 22.55 -0.51
N VAL A 58 5.88 23.61 -1.04
CA VAL A 58 5.29 24.40 -2.11
C VAL A 58 5.36 23.49 -3.33
N ILE A 59 4.30 22.71 -3.53
CA ILE A 59 4.09 22.00 -4.79
C ILE A 59 3.90 23.12 -5.82
N ARG A 60 4.97 23.42 -6.57
CA ARG A 60 4.88 24.30 -7.72
C ARG A 60 3.77 23.73 -8.59
N ARG A 61 2.72 24.52 -8.83
CA ARG A 61 1.76 24.23 -9.90
C ARG A 61 2.56 24.26 -11.20
N VAL A 62 3.03 23.09 -11.62
CA VAL A 62 3.65 22.91 -12.93
C VAL A 62 2.53 23.15 -13.93
N SER A 63 2.73 24.14 -14.81
CA SER A 63 1.74 24.38 -15.86
C SER A 63 1.73 23.15 -16.80
N PRO A 64 0.61 22.78 -17.42
CA PRO A 64 0.57 21.68 -18.39
C PRO A 64 1.58 21.84 -19.53
N ARG A 65 2.05 23.07 -19.77
CA ARG A 65 3.03 23.42 -20.80
C ARG A 65 4.48 23.12 -20.38
N ASP A 66 4.79 23.09 -19.08
CA ASP A 66 6.14 22.75 -18.60
C ASP A 66 6.39 21.23 -18.59
N PHE A 67 5.31 20.42 -18.60
CA PHE A 67 5.39 18.98 -18.83
C PHE A 67 5.68 18.63 -20.29
N ALA A 68 5.83 19.64 -21.18
CA ALA A 68 6.33 19.45 -22.52
C ALA A 68 7.79 19.00 -22.50
N ILE A 69 7.98 17.70 -22.27
CA ILE A 69 8.95 16.82 -22.91
C ILE A 69 10.32 17.48 -23.06
N ARG A 70 11.05 17.62 -21.95
CA ARG A 70 12.53 17.69 -22.02
C ARG A 70 13.09 16.27 -22.18
N ALA A 71 12.74 15.62 -23.29
CA ALA A 71 13.53 14.64 -24.05
C ALA A 71 12.67 13.87 -25.08
N ILE A 72 12.71 14.31 -26.34
CA ILE A 72 12.88 13.51 -27.57
C ILE A 72 11.73 12.56 -28.01
N GLY A 73 10.94 13.01 -28.99
CA GLY A 73 10.71 12.29 -30.24
C GLY A 73 9.61 11.22 -30.36
N SER A 74 9.11 10.62 -29.28
CA SER A 74 8.06 9.59 -29.40
C SER A 74 7.03 9.64 -28.27
N LYS A 75 5.79 9.19 -28.56
CA LYS A 75 4.75 8.99 -27.55
C LYS A 75 5.26 7.95 -26.53
N PRO A 76 5.13 8.20 -25.21
CA PRO A 76 5.52 7.23 -24.19
C PRO A 76 4.67 5.96 -24.30
N THR A 77 5.22 4.82 -23.90
CA THR A 77 4.50 3.54 -23.87
C THR A 77 4.04 3.23 -22.45
N ILE A 78 2.73 2.99 -22.29
CA ILE A 78 2.08 2.64 -21.03
C ILE A 78 1.62 1.20 -21.10
N LEU A 79 2.10 0.38 -20.16
CA LEU A 79 1.61 -0.99 -19.96
C LEU A 79 0.47 -0.97 -18.95
N VAL A 80 -0.69 -1.50 -19.34
CA VAL A 80 -1.85 -1.70 -18.47
C VAL A 80 -1.96 -3.19 -18.17
N ALA A 81 -1.59 -3.57 -16.94
CA ALA A 81 -1.52 -4.97 -16.51
C ALA A 81 -2.87 -5.55 -16.05
N GLU A 82 -3.83 -4.69 -15.71
CA GLU A 82 -5.14 -5.08 -15.18
C GLU A 82 -6.26 -4.29 -15.85
N LYS A 83 -7.48 -4.84 -15.84
CA LYS A 83 -8.63 -4.23 -16.52
C LYS A 83 -8.94 -2.84 -15.95
N LEU A 84 -9.02 -1.86 -16.84
CA LEU A 84 -9.45 -0.49 -16.57
C LEU A 84 -10.79 -0.20 -17.28
N GLY A 85 -11.49 0.84 -16.82
CA GLY A 85 -12.68 1.34 -17.50
C GLY A 85 -12.31 2.02 -18.82
N GLU A 86 -13.20 1.93 -19.81
CA GLU A 86 -12.94 2.41 -21.18
C GLU A 86 -12.60 3.91 -21.21
N ALA A 87 -13.32 4.74 -20.45
CA ALA A 87 -13.04 6.17 -20.34
C ALA A 87 -11.59 6.47 -19.88
N GLY A 88 -11.04 5.63 -18.99
CA GLY A 88 -9.65 5.75 -18.56
C GLY A 88 -8.66 5.35 -19.67
N LEU A 89 -8.97 4.29 -20.42
CA LEU A 89 -8.14 3.86 -21.55
C LEU A 89 -8.15 4.89 -22.68
N GLU A 90 -9.30 5.47 -23.00
CA GLU A 90 -9.44 6.52 -24.00
C GLU A 90 -8.60 7.76 -23.64
N LEU A 91 -8.65 8.19 -22.38
CA LEU A 91 -7.80 9.27 -21.88
C LEU A 91 -6.32 8.94 -22.04
N LEU A 92 -5.88 7.73 -21.67
CA LEU A 92 -4.48 7.32 -21.80
C LEU A 92 -4.02 7.30 -23.27
N ARG A 93 -4.86 6.78 -24.18
CA ARG A 93 -4.56 6.72 -25.63
C ARG A 93 -4.42 8.12 -26.27
N SER A 94 -5.04 9.14 -25.69
CA SER A 94 -4.88 10.52 -26.16
C SER A 94 -3.45 11.06 -25.95
N PHE A 95 -2.77 10.61 -24.90
CA PHE A 95 -1.42 11.10 -24.52
C PHE A 95 -0.29 10.13 -24.87
N ALA A 96 -0.56 8.82 -24.95
CA ALA A 96 0.47 7.78 -24.98
C ALA A 96 0.09 6.57 -25.84
N ASN A 97 1.06 5.71 -26.14
CA ASN A 97 0.81 4.39 -26.71
C ASN A 97 0.43 3.43 -25.57
N VAL A 98 -0.75 2.81 -25.65
CA VAL A 98 -1.29 1.98 -24.55
C VAL A 98 -1.26 0.51 -24.97
N ASP A 99 -0.46 -0.30 -24.27
CA ASP A 99 -0.47 -1.76 -24.36
C ASP A 99 -1.32 -2.31 -23.22
N CYS A 100 -2.42 -2.99 -23.57
CA CYS A 100 -3.29 -3.68 -22.63
C CYS A 100 -2.95 -5.17 -22.63
N SER A 101 -2.27 -5.61 -21.57
CA SER A 101 -1.81 -6.98 -21.43
C SER A 101 -2.18 -7.49 -20.04
N TYR A 102 -3.20 -8.34 -19.98
CA TYR A 102 -3.80 -8.78 -18.72
C TYR A 102 -3.28 -10.14 -18.26
N ASN A 103 -3.32 -10.39 -16.95
CA ASN A 103 -2.96 -11.68 -16.34
C ASN A 103 -1.53 -12.16 -16.67
N LEU A 104 -0.59 -11.23 -16.77
CA LEU A 104 0.81 -11.54 -17.01
C LEU A 104 1.41 -12.28 -15.81
N THR A 105 2.23 -13.30 -16.08
CA THR A 105 3.08 -13.86 -15.03
C THR A 105 4.18 -12.86 -14.65
N PRO A 106 4.82 -13.00 -13.47
CA PRO A 106 5.94 -12.12 -13.08
C PRO A 106 7.06 -12.07 -14.13
N GLU A 107 7.36 -13.20 -14.77
CA GLU A 107 8.39 -13.30 -15.80
C GLU A 107 8.00 -12.56 -17.08
N GLU A 108 6.76 -12.71 -17.53
CA GLU A 108 6.22 -11.99 -18.69
C GLU A 108 6.14 -10.48 -18.45
N LEU A 109 5.79 -10.08 -17.22
CA LEU A 109 5.79 -8.68 -16.80
C LEU A 109 7.20 -8.10 -16.89
N CYS A 110 8.21 -8.81 -16.36
CA CYS A 110 9.62 -8.40 -16.45
C CYS A 110 10.13 -8.32 -17.89
N ALA A 111 9.67 -9.19 -18.79
CA ALA A 111 10.04 -9.10 -20.20
C ALA A 111 9.44 -7.84 -20.85
N LYS A 112 8.15 -7.57 -20.64
CA LYS A 112 7.45 -6.43 -21.25
C LYS A 112 7.89 -5.08 -20.66
N ILE A 113 8.12 -5.00 -19.36
CA ILE A 113 8.41 -3.73 -18.67
C ILE A 113 9.68 -3.05 -19.19
N SER A 114 10.63 -3.81 -19.73
CA SER A 114 11.86 -3.31 -20.33
C SER A 114 11.62 -2.34 -21.51
N LEU A 115 10.44 -2.41 -22.14
CA LEU A 115 10.04 -1.60 -23.29
C LEU A 115 9.08 -0.47 -22.93
N CYS A 116 8.70 -0.34 -21.66
CA CYS A 116 7.65 0.57 -21.21
C CYS A 116 8.19 1.73 -20.37
N ASP A 117 7.53 2.87 -20.49
CA ASP A 117 7.88 4.09 -19.75
C ASP A 117 6.98 4.28 -18.51
N ALA A 118 5.78 3.71 -18.55
CA ALA A 118 4.84 3.69 -17.43
C ALA A 118 4.16 2.33 -17.28
N LEU A 119 3.77 2.01 -16.05
CA LEU A 119 3.02 0.81 -15.70
C LEU A 119 1.77 1.19 -14.93
N ILE A 120 0.62 0.63 -15.31
CA ILE A 120 -0.63 0.77 -14.57
C ILE A 120 -1.05 -0.60 -14.04
N VAL A 121 -1.17 -0.69 -12.72
CA VAL A 121 -1.61 -1.87 -11.97
C VAL A 121 -2.80 -1.54 -11.10
N ARG A 122 -3.46 -2.57 -10.57
CA ARG A 122 -4.55 -2.44 -9.59
C ARG A 122 -4.19 -3.19 -8.31
N SER A 123 -4.87 -4.27 -7.98
CA SER A 123 -4.64 -5.05 -6.75
C SER A 123 -4.11 -6.45 -7.02
N GLY A 124 -4.26 -6.96 -8.24
CA GLY A 124 -3.82 -8.30 -8.62
C GLY A 124 -2.32 -8.37 -8.88
N THR A 125 -1.77 -7.43 -9.64
CA THR A 125 -0.36 -7.46 -10.05
C THR A 125 0.54 -6.97 -8.92
N LYS A 126 1.55 -7.79 -8.57
CA LYS A 126 2.61 -7.44 -7.62
C LYS A 126 3.79 -6.85 -8.38
N VAL A 127 4.20 -5.65 -8.00
CA VAL A 127 5.35 -4.94 -8.56
C VAL A 127 6.51 -5.07 -7.58
N THR A 128 7.29 -6.13 -7.76
CA THR A 128 8.44 -6.48 -6.92
C THR A 128 9.71 -5.77 -7.40
N ARG A 129 10.80 -5.86 -6.62
CA ARG A 129 12.13 -5.38 -6.98
C ARG A 129 12.60 -5.85 -8.37
N GLU A 130 12.33 -7.11 -8.70
CA GLU A 130 12.69 -7.72 -10.00
C GLU A 130 12.08 -6.96 -11.19
N VAL A 131 10.85 -6.44 -11.05
CA VAL A 131 10.18 -5.66 -12.10
C VAL A 131 10.92 -4.34 -12.34
N PHE A 132 11.35 -3.68 -11.27
CA PHE A 132 12.11 -2.42 -11.38
C PHE A 132 13.52 -2.65 -11.94
N GLU A 133 14.18 -3.75 -11.55
CA GLU A 133 15.48 -4.14 -12.10
C GLU A 133 15.38 -4.52 -13.58
N ALA A 134 14.34 -5.26 -13.97
CA ALA A 134 14.05 -5.62 -15.35
C ALA A 134 13.75 -4.41 -16.25
N ALA A 135 13.19 -3.34 -15.67
CA ALA A 135 12.94 -2.09 -16.37
C ALA A 135 14.20 -1.31 -16.74
N ARG A 136 15.37 -1.64 -16.16
CA ARG A 136 16.69 -1.04 -16.48
C ARG A 136 16.66 0.51 -16.51
N GLY A 137 15.89 1.11 -15.60
CA GLY A 137 15.75 2.57 -15.48
C GLY A 137 14.86 3.24 -16.52
N ARG A 138 14.20 2.49 -17.41
CA ARG A 138 13.24 3.03 -18.39
C ARG A 138 11.91 3.41 -17.75
N LEU A 139 11.40 2.56 -16.85
CA LEU A 139 10.15 2.78 -16.14
C LEU A 139 10.23 4.03 -15.25
N LYS A 140 9.46 5.08 -15.58
CA LYS A 140 9.46 6.35 -14.86
C LYS A 140 8.34 6.47 -13.83
N VAL A 141 7.22 5.80 -14.08
CA VAL A 141 6.05 5.90 -13.20
C VAL A 141 5.27 4.58 -13.12
N VAL A 142 4.84 4.24 -11.91
CA VAL A 142 3.87 3.18 -11.62
C VAL A 142 2.59 3.83 -11.09
N GLY A 143 1.51 3.70 -11.84
CA GLY A 143 0.18 4.14 -11.45
C GLY A 143 -0.62 2.98 -10.85
N ARG A 144 -1.04 3.11 -9.60
CA ARG A 144 -1.94 2.17 -8.93
C ARG A 144 -3.38 2.69 -9.03
N ALA A 145 -4.23 1.95 -9.72
CA ALA A 145 -5.66 2.24 -9.87
C ALA A 145 -6.48 1.91 -8.59
N GLY A 146 -6.20 2.63 -7.50
CA GLY A 146 -6.91 2.52 -6.21
C GLY A 146 -6.17 3.21 -5.06
N VAL A 147 -6.71 3.11 -3.83
CA VAL A 147 -6.17 3.71 -2.60
C VAL A 147 -4.85 3.09 -2.08
N GLY A 148 -4.87 1.84 -1.59
CA GLY A 148 -3.67 1.11 -1.14
C GLY A 148 -2.52 0.98 -2.16
N ILE A 149 -1.31 0.75 -1.69
CA ILE A 149 -0.07 0.60 -2.48
C ILE A 149 0.77 -0.59 -1.98
N ASP A 150 0.13 -1.51 -1.27
CA ASP A 150 0.72 -2.71 -0.66
C ASP A 150 1.26 -3.72 -1.70
N ASN A 151 0.84 -3.60 -2.95
CA ASN A 151 1.29 -4.43 -4.05
C ASN A 151 2.54 -3.91 -4.76
N VAL A 152 3.12 -2.79 -4.32
CA VAL A 152 4.28 -2.14 -4.95
C VAL A 152 5.43 -2.03 -3.94
N ASP A 153 6.62 -2.48 -4.33
CA ASP A 153 7.84 -2.26 -3.55
C ASP A 153 8.30 -0.80 -3.68
N LEU A 154 7.91 0.03 -2.69
CA LEU A 154 8.22 1.46 -2.67
C LEU A 154 9.71 1.74 -2.50
N GLN A 155 10.44 0.84 -1.85
CA GLN A 155 11.88 1.00 -1.66
C GLN A 155 12.60 0.78 -2.98
N ALA A 156 12.31 -0.33 -3.66
CA ALA A 156 12.85 -0.61 -4.99
C ALA A 156 12.47 0.47 -6.02
N ALA A 157 11.24 0.99 -5.94
CA ALA A 157 10.80 2.10 -6.79
C ALA A 157 11.65 3.36 -6.58
N THR A 158 11.90 3.72 -5.31
CA THR A 158 12.71 4.90 -4.95
C THR A 158 14.16 4.74 -5.38
N GLU A 159 14.77 3.57 -5.16
CA GLU A 159 16.14 3.26 -5.59
C GLU A 159 16.29 3.33 -7.12
N SER A 160 15.25 2.92 -7.85
CA SER A 160 15.23 2.93 -9.32
C SER A 160 14.85 4.30 -9.92
N GLY A 161 14.54 5.29 -9.08
CA GLY A 161 14.09 6.62 -9.52
C GLY A 161 12.69 6.61 -10.17
N CYS A 162 11.86 5.63 -9.83
CA CYS A 162 10.51 5.46 -10.33
C CYS A 162 9.48 6.06 -9.37
N LEU A 163 8.56 6.88 -9.88
CA LEU A 163 7.49 7.47 -9.08
C LEU A 163 6.31 6.51 -8.95
N VAL A 164 5.77 6.37 -7.74
CA VAL A 164 4.54 5.59 -7.49
C VAL A 164 3.40 6.55 -7.19
N VAL A 165 2.30 6.44 -7.94
CA VAL A 165 1.12 7.29 -7.82
C VAL A 165 -0.12 6.42 -7.59
N ASN A 166 -0.98 6.83 -6.66
CA ASN A 166 -2.23 6.13 -6.34
C ASN A 166 -3.46 7.04 -6.52
N ALA A 167 -4.66 6.47 -6.32
CA ALA A 167 -5.93 7.17 -6.44
C ALA A 167 -6.68 7.14 -5.09
N PRO A 168 -6.33 8.01 -4.13
CA PRO A 168 -6.79 7.92 -2.74
C PRO A 168 -8.28 8.22 -2.53
N THR A 169 -8.91 8.99 -3.42
CA THR A 169 -10.32 9.39 -3.30
C THR A 169 -11.26 8.62 -4.23
N ALA A 170 -10.74 7.71 -5.05
CA ALA A 170 -11.49 7.06 -6.12
C ALA A 170 -12.65 6.19 -5.62
N ASN A 171 -12.61 5.71 -4.37
CA ASN A 171 -13.63 4.85 -3.79
C ASN A 171 -14.49 5.54 -2.71
N THR A 172 -14.26 6.83 -2.41
CA THR A 172 -14.90 7.48 -1.27
C THR A 172 -16.42 7.49 -1.37
N VAL A 173 -16.97 7.88 -2.52
CA VAL A 173 -18.42 7.94 -2.75
C VAL A 173 -19.03 6.54 -2.74
N ALA A 174 -18.47 5.62 -3.52
CA ALA A 174 -18.96 4.24 -3.60
C ALA A 174 -18.94 3.54 -2.23
N ALA A 175 -17.90 3.77 -1.42
CA ALA A 175 -17.82 3.23 -0.07
C ALA A 175 -18.89 3.83 0.87
N ALA A 176 -19.16 5.13 0.75
CA ALA A 176 -20.21 5.79 1.53
C ALA A 176 -21.61 5.27 1.16
N GLU A 177 -21.91 5.18 -0.13
CA GLU A 177 -23.18 4.62 -0.64
C GLU A 177 -23.37 3.18 -0.17
N HIS A 178 -22.32 2.35 -0.30
CA HIS A 178 -22.36 0.97 0.15
C HIS A 178 -22.57 0.87 1.67
N GLY A 179 -21.91 1.72 2.45
CA GLY A 179 -22.09 1.76 3.91
C GLY A 179 -23.53 2.09 4.30
N ILE A 180 -24.15 3.09 3.67
CA ILE A 180 -25.55 3.44 3.91
C ILE A 180 -26.49 2.30 3.50
N ALA A 181 -26.25 1.69 2.34
CA ALA A 181 -27.03 0.55 1.87
C ALA A 181 -26.96 -0.63 2.85
N LEU A 182 -25.77 -0.94 3.38
CA LEU A 182 -25.60 -2.00 4.39
C LEU A 182 -26.32 -1.67 5.70
N MET A 183 -26.25 -0.43 6.18
CA MET A 183 -26.99 -0.01 7.38
C MET A 183 -28.50 -0.20 7.22
N ALA A 184 -29.06 0.21 6.07
CA ALA A 184 -30.47 0.02 5.77
C ALA A 184 -30.85 -1.45 5.62
N ALA A 185 -30.01 -2.26 4.97
CA ALA A 185 -30.21 -3.69 4.79
C ALA A 185 -30.21 -4.44 6.12
N MET A 186 -29.29 -4.09 7.04
CA MET A 186 -29.23 -4.65 8.39
C MET A 186 -30.44 -4.26 9.23
N ALA A 187 -30.84 -2.97 9.21
CA ALA A 187 -32.00 -2.49 9.98
C ALA A 187 -33.32 -3.19 9.59
N ARG A 188 -33.41 -3.72 8.37
CA ARG A 188 -34.61 -4.39 7.84
C ARG A 188 -34.43 -5.89 7.62
N ASN A 189 -33.32 -6.47 8.07
CA ASN A 189 -33.03 -7.90 7.95
C ASN A 189 -33.16 -8.42 6.50
N ILE A 190 -32.79 -7.59 5.51
CA ILE A 190 -33.09 -7.82 4.09
C ILE A 190 -32.41 -9.10 3.60
N ALA A 191 -31.14 -9.31 3.96
CA ALA A 191 -30.39 -10.48 3.51
C ALA A 191 -31.00 -11.80 4.00
N GLN A 192 -31.48 -11.83 5.24
CA GLN A 192 -32.13 -12.98 5.85
C GLN A 192 -33.51 -13.24 5.24
N ALA A 193 -34.28 -12.18 4.98
CA ALA A 193 -35.58 -12.28 4.31
C ALA A 193 -35.43 -12.82 2.87
N ASP A 194 -34.46 -12.32 2.09
CA ASP A 194 -34.15 -12.81 0.74
C ASP A 194 -33.74 -14.29 0.76
N ALA A 195 -32.87 -14.69 1.69
CA ALA A 195 -32.49 -16.09 1.85
C ALA A 195 -33.68 -16.99 2.21
N SER A 196 -34.60 -16.54 3.07
CA SER A 196 -35.76 -17.34 3.49
C SER A 196 -36.79 -17.58 2.39
N MET A 197 -36.87 -16.67 1.40
CA MET A 197 -37.80 -16.81 0.28
C MET A 197 -37.26 -17.76 -0.81
N LYS A 198 -35.95 -17.96 -0.86
CA LYS A 198 -35.27 -18.80 -1.86
C LYS A 198 -35.07 -20.25 -1.43
N ALA A 199 -35.33 -20.57 -0.15
CA ALA A 199 -35.24 -21.91 0.42
C ALA A 199 -36.53 -22.71 0.17
#